data_AF-A0A321LQC0-F1
#
_entry.id   AF-A0A321LQC0-F1
#
_cell.length_a   1.000
_cell.length_b   1.000
_cell.length_c   1.000
_cell.angle_alpha   90.00
_cell.angle_beta   90.00
_cell.angle_gamma   90.00
#
_symmetry.space_group_name_H-M   'P 1'
#
loop_
_entity.id
_entity.type
_entity.pdbx_description
1 polymer ?
#
loop_
_entity_poly.entity_id
_entity_poly.type
_entity_poly.pdbx_seq_one_letter_code
_entity_poly.pdbx_strand_id
1 'polypeptide(L)'
;MLVLGVRSILFANFVLVFSPLFSTPIRMAADQSSDGSTECDQTRAVLLIQQQVEETQKIEDRDARIRTLLKIAELLWPYRETNSRDIFARAYELAEETYREARRGAIPDARGARVVYEDERFIVAEAISLRDAAWAGRLVQRISEQTRSDASQTRAPATTQLGLTDSVISLAITMLKNDKQRSSELVRSTFGSPATGALSEYLFALAAVDQAAADRFYAEALSAYSGAPLLEFFYLSPYPFALNRVIGPSSGQNVFSLPQAFQPNGPAQRLFVESLLGRAEKLIQLGPASSETGGVQPDAGPLFLGLSELETAVAKNQPGFLQRVQEAKLAMRSLLPPGAQINALEGGRQTSQTPEDAFEARIDRASHQADPKRRDQELALAAISAATSVALDRVVGAVDKINDKNLRPQLLDYVYFKRSQRSTEEGHLDDARQFASKVQPLDMRAYLLYEMAAKALKGKGDRTRAAESLSEVVALAIKAENTTQKARALLGAAQVYGSFDPIMAFDVMRTAVKAVNAQSGGDFNATSFIQRIAGETFSYNAVYRVEGFSLENVFGTIAAHDLTGALLLADKLEDTSLRAMAIIGLAGRCLRESAEARGSKKSPDRRQVAGGDKAKPADKHPPR
;
A
#
# COMPACT_ATOMS: atom_id res chain seq x y z
N MET A 1 3.57 34.38 -58.70
CA MET A 1 3.51 35.66 -57.95
C MET A 1 4.55 35.56 -56.84
N LEU A 2 5.84 35.85 -57.09
CA LEU A 2 6.51 37.18 -57.04
C LEU A 2 6.23 37.86 -55.68
N VAL A 3 7.20 38.18 -54.80
CA VAL A 3 8.56 38.72 -54.98
C VAL A 3 9.42 38.47 -53.72
N LEU A 4 10.73 38.20 -53.91
CA LEU A 4 11.81 38.30 -52.92
C LEU A 4 12.07 39.74 -52.44
N GLY A 5 12.42 39.95 -51.16
CA GLY A 5 12.92 41.24 -50.67
C GLY A 5 14.00 41.12 -49.61
N VAL A 6 15.22 41.49 -49.99
CA VAL A 6 16.48 41.54 -49.23
C VAL A 6 16.72 42.97 -48.69
N ARG A 7 17.66 43.10 -47.71
CA ARG A 7 18.37 44.30 -47.16
C ARG A 7 17.69 44.99 -45.97
N SER A 8 18.37 45.65 -45.02
CA SER A 8 19.75 45.73 -44.50
C SER A 8 19.76 46.92 -43.53
N ILE A 9 20.43 46.77 -42.38
CA ILE A 9 21.25 47.76 -41.65
C ILE A 9 20.70 49.19 -41.44
N LEU A 10 20.51 49.58 -40.17
CA LEU A 10 20.80 50.93 -39.70
C LEU A 10 21.27 50.94 -38.24
N PHE A 11 22.41 51.61 -38.05
CA PHE A 11 23.11 51.95 -36.83
C PHE A 11 22.27 52.81 -35.87
N ALA A 12 22.44 52.62 -34.56
CA ALA A 12 22.40 53.73 -33.60
C ALA A 12 23.29 53.42 -32.39
N ASN A 13 24.40 54.15 -32.32
CA ASN A 13 25.30 54.25 -31.16
C ASN A 13 24.54 54.82 -29.95
N PHE A 14 24.71 54.21 -28.78
CA PHE A 14 24.54 54.94 -27.52
C PHE A 14 25.77 54.71 -26.63
N VAL A 15 26.58 55.76 -26.55
CA VAL A 15 27.68 55.96 -25.63
C VAL A 15 27.07 56.39 -24.29
N LEU A 16 27.39 55.70 -23.19
CA LEU A 16 27.28 56.28 -21.84
C LEU A 16 28.42 55.78 -20.94
N VAL A 17 29.47 56.60 -20.92
CA VAL A 17 30.20 57.13 -19.76
C VAL A 17 30.45 56.19 -18.57
N PHE A 18 31.72 55.75 -18.49
CA PHE A 18 32.41 55.33 -17.27
C PHE A 18 32.65 56.55 -16.35
N SER A 19 32.29 56.45 -15.08
CA SER A 19 32.85 57.27 -13.98
C SER A 19 33.06 56.40 -12.72
N PRO A 20 34.18 56.56 -12.00
CA PRO A 20 34.61 55.62 -10.96
C PRO A 20 34.20 56.03 -9.52
N LEU A 21 34.08 55.00 -8.68
CA LEU A 21 34.46 54.89 -7.26
C LEU A 21 34.22 56.10 -6.33
N PHE A 22 33.24 55.96 -5.43
CA PHE A 22 33.38 56.35 -4.03
C PHE A 22 32.72 55.30 -3.12
N SER A 23 33.55 54.51 -2.46
CA SER A 23 33.18 53.59 -1.39
C SER A 23 32.91 54.37 -0.11
N THR A 24 31.71 54.22 0.46
CA THR A 24 31.46 54.52 1.88
C THR A 24 30.84 53.28 2.53
N PRO A 25 31.38 52.79 3.67
CA PRO A 25 30.85 51.62 4.34
C PRO A 25 29.63 52.03 5.17
N ILE A 26 28.44 51.63 4.74
CA ILE A 26 27.26 51.61 5.60
C ILE A 26 27.42 50.42 6.54
N ARG A 27 27.81 50.71 7.80
CA ARG A 27 27.59 49.80 8.94
C ARG A 27 26.07 49.73 9.18
N MET A 28 25.40 48.80 8.50
CA MET A 28 24.10 48.31 8.98
C MET A 28 24.38 47.33 10.11
N ALA A 29 24.18 47.80 11.33
CA ALA A 29 23.96 46.94 12.48
C ALA A 29 22.70 46.11 12.22
N ALA A 30 22.90 44.85 11.81
CA ALA A 30 21.87 43.83 11.86
C ALA A 30 21.71 43.43 13.34
N ASP A 31 20.94 44.22 14.08
CA ASP A 31 20.29 43.78 15.31
C ASP A 31 18.78 43.73 15.03
N GLN A 32 18.41 42.79 14.16
CA GLN A 32 17.06 42.22 14.16
C GLN A 32 17.12 41.01 15.08
N SER A 33 16.99 41.27 16.37
CA SER A 33 16.40 40.31 17.28
C SER A 33 14.96 40.06 16.79
N SER A 34 14.80 39.00 16.00
CA SER A 34 13.50 38.46 15.62
C SER A 34 12.78 38.01 16.88
N ASP A 35 11.94 38.88 17.43
CA ASP A 35 10.98 38.53 18.45
C ASP A 35 10.10 37.41 17.87
N GLY A 36 10.16 36.23 18.49
CA GLY A 36 9.79 34.95 17.91
C GLY A 36 8.28 34.74 17.81
N SER A 37 7.62 35.41 16.87
CA SER A 37 6.37 34.91 16.30
C SER A 37 6.73 33.77 15.35
N THR A 38 6.69 32.54 15.87
CA THR A 38 6.66 31.36 15.01
C THR A 38 5.48 31.54 14.05
N GLU A 39 5.73 31.71 12.73
CA GLU A 39 4.68 31.82 11.69
C GLU A 39 3.61 30.72 11.81
N CYS A 40 4.03 29.63 12.43
CA CYS A 40 3.34 28.40 12.75
C CYS A 40 2.72 28.49 14.17
N ASP A 41 1.58 29.17 14.30
CA ASP A 41 0.78 29.24 15.53
C ASP A 41 -0.38 28.21 15.53
N GLN A 42 -0.67 27.60 16.68
CA GLN A 42 -1.72 26.59 16.83
C GLN A 42 -3.11 27.17 16.48
N THR A 43 -3.42 28.39 16.92
CA THR A 43 -4.74 29.00 16.66
C THR A 43 -4.93 29.22 15.17
N ARG A 44 -3.91 29.76 14.50
CA ARG A 44 -3.89 29.92 13.04
C ARG A 44 -4.05 28.57 12.32
N ALA A 45 -3.36 27.53 12.75
CA ALA A 45 -3.45 26.20 12.13
C ALA A 45 -4.85 25.58 12.29
N VAL A 46 -5.47 25.69 13.47
CA VAL A 46 -6.86 25.24 13.68
C VAL A 46 -7.82 25.99 12.78
N LEU A 47 -7.67 27.31 12.65
CA LEU A 47 -8.51 28.13 11.77
C LEU A 47 -8.37 27.75 10.29
N LEU A 48 -7.13 27.52 9.82
CA LEU A 48 -6.89 27.06 8.45
C LEU A 48 -7.60 25.73 8.15
N ILE A 49 -7.53 24.77 9.07
CA ILE A 49 -8.20 23.47 8.92
C ILE A 49 -9.72 23.63 8.95
N GLN A 50 -10.25 24.48 9.83
CA GLN A 50 -11.69 24.76 9.90
C GLN A 50 -12.22 25.40 8.62
N GLN A 51 -11.47 26.33 8.02
CA GLN A 51 -11.82 26.93 6.73
C GLN A 51 -11.91 25.86 5.63
N GLN A 52 -11.07 24.82 5.66
CA GLN A 52 -11.15 23.74 4.67
C GLN A 52 -12.46 22.94 4.75
N VAL A 53 -13.15 22.91 5.90
CA VAL A 53 -14.46 22.24 6.01
C VAL A 53 -15.47 22.83 5.04
N GLU A 54 -15.51 24.16 4.92
CA GLU A 54 -16.42 24.85 3.99
C GLU A 54 -15.97 24.67 2.54
N GLU A 55 -14.66 24.75 2.28
CA GLU A 55 -14.09 24.53 0.96
C GLU A 55 -14.37 23.12 0.42
N THR A 56 -14.51 22.11 1.28
CA THR A 56 -14.87 20.75 0.84
C THR A 56 -16.19 20.70 0.08
N GLN A 57 -17.11 21.65 0.28
CA GLN A 57 -18.38 21.70 -0.45
C GLN A 57 -18.20 21.96 -1.95
N LYS A 58 -17.06 22.53 -2.35
CA LYS A 58 -16.71 22.80 -3.75
C LYS A 58 -16.00 21.61 -4.42
N ILE A 59 -15.75 20.53 -3.70
CA ILE A 59 -15.16 19.31 -4.25
C ILE A 59 -16.29 18.50 -4.90
N GLU A 60 -16.24 18.36 -6.23
CA GLU A 60 -17.25 17.63 -7.01
C GLU A 60 -17.12 16.11 -6.83
N ASP A 61 -15.90 15.60 -6.76
CA ASP A 61 -15.61 14.19 -6.49
C ASP A 61 -15.96 13.86 -5.02
N ARG A 62 -16.99 13.02 -4.83
CA ARG A 62 -17.48 12.66 -3.50
C ARG A 62 -16.48 11.84 -2.70
N ASP A 63 -15.71 10.97 -3.34
CA ASP A 63 -14.75 10.11 -2.65
C ASP A 63 -13.59 10.97 -2.15
N ALA A 64 -13.12 11.89 -2.98
CA ALA A 64 -12.13 12.90 -2.61
C ALA A 64 -12.64 13.82 -1.47
N ARG A 65 -13.91 14.21 -1.52
CA ARG A 65 -14.55 15.03 -0.47
C ARG A 65 -14.66 14.29 0.86
N ILE A 66 -15.06 13.02 0.85
CA ILE A 66 -15.11 12.15 2.04
C ILE A 66 -13.72 12.06 2.67
N ARG A 67 -12.69 11.70 1.88
CA ARG A 67 -11.31 11.55 2.37
C ARG A 67 -10.77 12.86 2.97
N THR A 68 -11.07 14.00 2.34
CA THR A 68 -10.71 15.33 2.87
C THR A 68 -11.39 15.61 4.22
N LEU A 69 -12.70 15.35 4.35
CA LEU A 69 -13.44 15.53 5.61
C LEU A 69 -12.87 14.64 6.72
N LEU A 70 -12.56 13.37 6.43
CA LEU A 70 -11.97 12.45 7.40
C LEU A 70 -10.63 12.99 7.94
N LYS A 71 -9.79 13.54 7.07
CA LYS A 71 -8.52 14.13 7.50
C LYS A 71 -8.70 15.35 8.37
N ILE A 72 -9.61 16.25 7.99
CA ILE A 72 -9.92 17.44 8.79
C ILE A 72 -10.42 17.03 10.18
N ALA A 73 -11.35 16.08 10.26
CA ALA A 73 -11.88 15.58 11.52
C ALA A 73 -10.78 14.97 12.40
N GLU A 74 -9.90 14.15 11.80
CA GLU A 74 -8.77 13.52 12.49
C GLU A 74 -7.84 14.56 13.14
N LEU A 75 -7.45 15.60 12.40
CA LEU A 75 -6.53 16.62 12.88
C LEU A 75 -7.14 17.55 13.92
N LEU A 76 -8.44 17.86 13.79
CA LEU A 76 -9.15 18.69 14.76
C LEU A 76 -9.49 17.96 16.06
N TRP A 77 -9.48 16.62 16.08
CA TRP A 77 -9.98 15.82 17.20
C TRP A 77 -9.37 16.22 18.55
N PRO A 78 -8.04 16.40 18.70
CA PRO A 78 -7.44 16.77 19.98
C PRO A 78 -7.77 18.20 20.45
N TYR A 79 -8.31 19.03 19.56
CA TYR A 79 -8.52 20.47 19.79
C TYR A 79 -10.00 20.86 19.87
N ARG A 80 -10.86 20.16 19.13
CA ARG A 80 -12.28 20.46 18.93
C ARG A 80 -13.07 19.16 18.71
N GLU A 81 -13.09 18.27 19.71
CA GLU A 81 -13.72 16.94 19.59
C GLU A 81 -15.16 16.99 19.05
N THR A 82 -16.01 17.88 19.59
CA THR A 82 -17.40 18.02 19.13
C THR A 82 -17.47 18.33 17.63
N ASN A 83 -16.68 19.31 17.15
CA ASN A 83 -16.65 19.65 15.73
C ASN A 83 -16.13 18.49 14.89
N SER A 84 -15.12 17.75 15.36
CA SER A 84 -14.63 16.56 14.67
C SER A 84 -15.68 15.46 14.56
N ARG A 85 -16.47 15.22 15.62
CA ARG A 85 -17.60 14.29 15.57
C ARG A 85 -18.62 14.72 14.52
N ASP A 86 -18.95 16.00 14.44
CA ASP A 86 -19.88 16.53 13.43
C ASP A 86 -19.33 16.34 12.00
N ILE A 87 -18.03 16.55 11.80
CA ILE A 87 -17.37 16.38 10.49
C ILE A 87 -17.32 14.90 10.08
N PHE A 88 -17.02 13.99 11.01
CA PHE A 88 -17.11 12.55 10.78
C PHE A 88 -18.56 12.12 10.44
N ALA A 89 -19.57 12.67 11.12
CA ALA A 89 -20.97 12.39 10.80
C ALA A 89 -21.34 12.86 9.39
N ARG A 90 -20.92 14.07 8.99
CA ARG A 90 -21.11 14.59 7.61
C ARG A 90 -20.43 13.73 6.55
N ALA A 91 -19.21 13.25 6.83
CA ALA A 91 -18.50 12.34 5.93
C ALA A 91 -19.28 11.02 5.77
N TYR A 92 -19.83 10.48 6.86
CA TYR A 92 -20.65 9.27 6.84
C TYR A 92 -21.97 9.47 6.08
N GLU A 93 -22.65 10.59 6.26
CA GLU A 93 -23.86 10.94 5.51
C GLU A 93 -23.59 10.98 4.00
N LEU A 94 -22.50 11.64 3.59
CA LEU A 94 -22.08 11.69 2.19
C LEU A 94 -21.74 10.29 1.64
N ALA A 95 -21.07 9.44 2.43
CA ALA A 95 -20.80 8.06 2.06
C ALA A 95 -22.07 7.23 1.88
N GLU A 96 -23.09 7.43 2.73
CA GLU A 96 -24.40 6.81 2.55
C GLU A 96 -25.11 7.28 1.27
N GLU A 97 -25.02 8.57 0.92
CA GLU A 97 -25.58 9.11 -0.32
C GLU A 97 -24.90 8.51 -1.55
N THR A 98 -23.56 8.46 -1.56
CA THR A 98 -22.77 7.83 -2.64
C THR A 98 -23.15 6.36 -2.82
N TYR A 99 -23.26 5.60 -1.73
CA TYR A 99 -23.69 4.20 -1.77
C TYR A 99 -25.09 4.03 -2.40
N ARG A 100 -26.06 4.88 -2.00
CA ARG A 100 -27.43 4.84 -2.54
C ARG A 100 -27.49 5.22 -4.02
N GLU A 101 -26.65 6.15 -4.48
CA GLU A 101 -26.58 6.55 -5.89
C GLU A 101 -25.89 5.51 -6.77
N ALA A 102 -24.77 4.95 -6.33
CA ALA A 102 -24.09 3.85 -7.01
C ALA A 102 -25.05 2.67 -7.24
N ARG A 103 -25.94 2.38 -6.28
CA ARG A 103 -27.02 1.40 -6.43
C ARG A 103 -28.03 1.76 -7.53
N ARG A 104 -28.39 3.03 -7.69
CA ARG A 104 -29.34 3.49 -8.72
C ARG A 104 -28.73 3.52 -10.12
N GLY A 105 -27.42 3.72 -10.22
CA GLY A 105 -26.69 3.91 -11.48
C GLY A 105 -25.85 2.73 -11.98
N ALA A 106 -25.88 1.56 -11.32
CA ALA A 106 -25.05 0.40 -11.69
C ALA A 106 -25.43 -0.22 -13.05
N ILE A 107 -24.95 0.39 -14.13
CA ILE A 107 -24.95 -0.16 -15.48
C ILE A 107 -23.79 -1.18 -15.57
N PRO A 108 -24.02 -2.43 -15.99
CA PRO A 108 -22.94 -3.38 -16.26
C PRO A 108 -21.97 -2.80 -17.28
N ASP A 109 -20.65 -3.01 -17.11
CA ASP A 109 -19.72 -2.67 -18.19
C ASP A 109 -20.02 -3.51 -19.45
N ALA A 110 -19.40 -3.16 -20.59
CA ALA A 110 -19.60 -3.86 -21.87
C ALA A 110 -19.22 -5.37 -21.84
N ARG A 111 -18.63 -5.86 -20.74
CA ARG A 111 -18.26 -7.26 -20.49
C ARG A 111 -19.13 -7.92 -19.40
N GLY A 112 -20.16 -7.24 -18.92
CA GLY A 112 -21.05 -7.75 -17.87
C GLY A 112 -20.44 -7.77 -16.47
N ALA A 113 -19.24 -7.19 -16.27
CA ALA A 113 -18.62 -7.07 -14.96
C ALA A 113 -19.18 -5.83 -14.24
N ARG A 114 -19.62 -6.02 -12.99
CA ARG A 114 -19.94 -4.91 -12.10
C ARG A 114 -18.62 -4.37 -11.53
N VAL A 115 -18.37 -3.07 -11.69
CA VAL A 115 -17.29 -2.39 -10.97
C VAL A 115 -17.58 -2.52 -9.48
N VAL A 116 -16.69 -3.19 -8.74
CA VAL A 116 -16.75 -3.27 -7.28
C VAL A 116 -16.21 -1.94 -6.77
N TYR A 117 -17.11 -1.02 -6.42
CA TYR A 117 -16.74 0.19 -5.71
C TYR A 117 -16.41 -0.15 -4.26
N GLU A 118 -15.33 0.43 -3.73
CA GLU A 118 -15.06 0.42 -2.30
C GLU A 118 -16.23 1.12 -1.59
N ASP A 119 -16.79 0.47 -0.57
CA ASP A 119 -17.92 1.05 0.18
C ASP A 119 -17.36 2.07 1.17
N GLU A 120 -17.35 3.35 0.76
CA GLU A 120 -16.81 4.48 1.52
C GLU A 120 -17.36 4.57 2.96
N ARG A 121 -18.53 3.97 3.25
CA ARG A 121 -19.06 3.90 4.62
C ARG A 121 -18.13 3.15 5.57
N PHE A 122 -17.42 2.12 5.08
CA PHE A 122 -16.42 1.39 5.85
C PHE A 122 -15.14 2.21 6.06
N ILE A 123 -14.74 3.04 5.09
CA ILE A 123 -13.59 3.95 5.24
C ILE A 123 -13.86 4.96 6.36
N VAL A 124 -15.07 5.53 6.39
CA VAL A 124 -15.48 6.45 7.46
C VAL A 124 -15.52 5.74 8.82
N ALA A 125 -16.09 4.53 8.87
CA ALA A 125 -16.14 3.74 10.11
C ALA A 125 -14.75 3.38 10.63
N GLU A 126 -13.80 3.07 9.74
CA GLU A 126 -12.40 2.84 10.07
C GLU A 126 -11.74 4.06 10.69
N ALA A 127 -11.88 5.23 10.05
CA ALA A 127 -11.33 6.47 10.59
C ALA A 127 -11.90 6.81 11.98
N ILE A 128 -13.19 6.57 12.20
CA ILE A 128 -13.84 6.73 13.50
C ILE A 128 -13.31 5.72 14.53
N SER A 129 -13.04 4.48 14.13
CA SER A 129 -12.61 3.40 15.04
C SER A 129 -11.30 3.69 15.78
N LEU A 130 -10.44 4.52 15.17
CA LEU A 130 -9.20 5.00 15.77
C LEU A 130 -9.43 5.94 16.97
N ARG A 131 -10.64 6.48 17.12
CA ARG A 131 -11.02 7.47 18.15
C ARG A 131 -12.15 7.00 19.06
N ASP A 132 -13.16 6.35 18.49
CA ASP A 132 -14.37 5.89 19.18
C ASP A 132 -14.80 4.54 18.59
N ALA A 133 -14.20 3.45 19.08
CA ALA A 133 -14.50 2.08 18.66
C ALA A 133 -15.97 1.70 18.87
N ALA A 134 -16.64 2.28 19.87
CA ALA A 134 -18.05 2.03 20.13
C ALA A 134 -18.93 2.59 19.01
N TRP A 135 -18.63 3.81 18.58
CA TRP A 135 -19.33 4.46 17.48
C TRP A 135 -19.10 3.72 16.17
N ALA A 136 -17.85 3.41 15.83
CA ALA A 136 -17.52 2.64 14.63
C ALA A 136 -18.25 1.28 14.58
N GLY A 137 -18.29 0.54 15.70
CA GLY A 137 -19.02 -0.73 15.79
C GLY A 137 -20.52 -0.58 15.49
N ARG A 138 -21.17 0.47 15.99
CA ARG A 138 -22.58 0.75 15.67
C ARG A 138 -22.80 1.08 14.19
N LEU A 139 -21.88 1.83 13.58
CA LEU A 139 -21.96 2.15 12.14
C LEU A 139 -21.84 0.88 11.30
N VAL A 140 -20.88 0.01 11.59
CA VAL A 140 -20.70 -1.22 10.83
C VAL A 140 -21.84 -2.21 10.99
N GLN A 141 -22.43 -2.28 12.18
CA GLN A 141 -23.64 -3.07 12.36
C GLN A 141 -24.76 -2.56 11.44
N ARG A 142 -24.98 -1.24 11.40
CA ARG A 142 -25.97 -0.61 10.50
C ARG A 142 -25.65 -0.87 9.02
N ILE A 143 -24.40 -0.68 8.62
CA ILE A 143 -23.95 -0.95 7.24
C ILE A 143 -24.21 -2.40 6.88
N SER A 144 -23.86 -3.34 7.76
CA SER A 144 -24.02 -4.78 7.53
C SER A 144 -25.49 -5.18 7.41
N GLU A 145 -26.35 -4.68 8.30
CA GLU A 145 -27.80 -4.90 8.25
C GLU A 145 -28.40 -4.37 6.95
N GLN A 146 -28.04 -3.15 6.55
CA GLN A 146 -28.51 -2.54 5.32
C GLN A 146 -28.03 -3.30 4.09
N THR A 147 -26.74 -3.64 4.00
CA THR A 147 -26.16 -4.34 2.84
C THR A 147 -26.74 -5.75 2.70
N ARG A 148 -26.98 -6.48 3.80
CA ARG A 148 -27.65 -7.80 3.75
C ARG A 148 -29.11 -7.68 3.31
N SER A 149 -29.84 -6.71 3.85
CA SER A 149 -31.22 -6.42 3.43
C SER A 149 -31.27 -6.13 1.93
N ASP A 150 -30.39 -5.25 1.45
CA ASP A 150 -30.32 -4.87 0.03
C ASP A 150 -29.93 -6.05 -0.88
N ALA A 151 -28.97 -6.88 -0.46
CA ALA A 151 -28.56 -8.08 -1.20
C ALA A 151 -29.73 -9.08 -1.35
N SER A 152 -30.52 -9.27 -0.30
CA SER A 152 -31.69 -10.16 -0.33
C SER A 152 -32.79 -9.66 -1.27
N GLN A 153 -33.03 -8.34 -1.31
CA GLN A 153 -34.04 -7.73 -2.18
C GLN A 153 -33.64 -7.72 -3.65
N THR A 154 -32.34 -7.56 -3.93
CA THR A 154 -31.84 -7.37 -5.30
C THR A 154 -31.27 -8.65 -5.93
N ARG A 155 -31.30 -9.79 -5.22
CA ARG A 155 -30.59 -11.03 -5.62
C ARG A 155 -29.15 -10.74 -6.04
N ALA A 156 -28.45 -9.97 -5.22
CA ALA A 156 -27.06 -9.62 -5.48
C ALA A 156 -26.18 -10.88 -5.58
N PRO A 157 -25.10 -10.86 -6.39
CA PRO A 157 -24.19 -12.00 -6.52
C PRO A 157 -23.50 -12.31 -5.19
N ALA A 158 -23.09 -13.58 -5.00
CA ALA A 158 -22.40 -14.04 -3.79
C ALA A 158 -21.11 -13.23 -3.48
N THR A 159 -20.48 -12.65 -4.51
CA THR A 159 -19.30 -11.77 -4.37
C THR A 159 -19.57 -10.52 -3.52
N THR A 160 -20.82 -10.03 -3.46
CA THR A 160 -21.19 -8.91 -2.60
C THR A 160 -21.12 -9.28 -1.12
N GLN A 161 -21.53 -10.50 -0.76
CA GLN A 161 -21.46 -10.98 0.63
C GLN A 161 -20.03 -11.27 1.07
N LEU A 162 -19.18 -11.75 0.15
CA LEU A 162 -17.74 -11.91 0.38
C LEU A 162 -17.08 -10.56 0.65
N GLY A 163 -17.32 -9.55 -0.22
CA GLY A 163 -16.76 -8.21 -0.03
C GLY A 163 -17.19 -7.56 1.29
N LEU A 164 -18.47 -7.71 1.68
CA LEU A 164 -18.93 -7.24 3.00
C LEU A 164 -18.19 -7.92 4.14
N THR A 165 -17.97 -9.24 4.05
CA THR A 165 -17.27 -10.02 5.08
C THR A 165 -15.82 -9.53 5.22
N ASP A 166 -15.13 -9.33 4.10
CA ASP A 166 -13.76 -8.79 4.08
C ASP A 166 -13.69 -7.39 4.70
N SER A 167 -14.61 -6.48 4.36
CA SER A 167 -14.62 -5.11 4.92
C SER A 167 -14.87 -5.10 6.43
N VAL A 168 -15.78 -5.95 6.92
CA VAL A 168 -16.06 -6.09 8.36
C VAL A 168 -14.82 -6.62 9.11
N ILE A 169 -14.16 -7.64 8.57
CA ILE A 169 -12.97 -8.22 9.18
C ILE A 169 -11.79 -7.24 9.14
N SER A 170 -11.58 -6.54 8.03
CA SER A 170 -10.54 -5.51 7.89
C SER A 170 -10.68 -4.42 8.96
N LEU A 171 -11.90 -3.90 9.16
CA LEU A 171 -12.16 -2.96 10.25
C LEU A 171 -11.85 -3.56 11.62
N ALA A 172 -12.27 -4.80 11.86
CA ALA A 172 -12.00 -5.48 13.13
C ALA A 172 -10.50 -5.59 13.41
N ILE A 173 -9.67 -5.80 12.38
CA ILE A 173 -8.19 -5.78 12.49
C ILE A 173 -7.72 -4.41 12.97
N THR A 174 -8.20 -3.31 12.37
CA THR A 174 -7.84 -1.94 12.79
C THR A 174 -8.25 -1.65 14.24
N MET A 175 -9.38 -2.21 14.69
CA MET A 175 -9.87 -2.06 16.07
C MET A 175 -9.05 -2.82 17.12
N LEU A 176 -8.25 -3.83 16.77
CA LEU A 176 -7.53 -4.68 17.73
C LEU A 176 -6.64 -3.89 18.70
N LYS A 177 -6.07 -2.77 18.26
CA LYS A 177 -5.20 -1.93 19.09
C LYS A 177 -5.96 -1.20 20.19
N ASN A 178 -7.23 -0.87 19.95
CA ASN A 178 -8.04 -0.02 20.83
C ASN A 178 -9.08 -0.82 21.63
N ASP A 179 -9.66 -1.85 21.04
CA ASP A 179 -10.77 -2.62 21.61
C ASP A 179 -10.79 -4.07 21.08
N LYS A 180 -9.97 -4.92 21.70
CA LYS A 180 -9.86 -6.35 21.35
C LYS A 180 -11.21 -7.08 21.43
N GLN A 181 -12.02 -6.75 22.44
CA GLN A 181 -13.28 -7.45 22.66
C GLN A 181 -14.27 -7.16 21.54
N ARG A 182 -14.51 -5.88 21.23
CA ARG A 182 -15.41 -5.51 20.12
C ARG A 182 -14.91 -5.98 18.77
N SER A 183 -13.59 -5.94 18.55
CA SER A 183 -12.97 -6.53 17.36
C SER A 183 -13.39 -8.00 17.19
N SER A 184 -13.24 -8.83 18.22
CA SER A 184 -13.63 -10.23 18.14
C SER A 184 -15.15 -10.44 18.04
N GLU A 185 -15.97 -9.62 18.72
CA GLU A 185 -17.43 -9.65 18.55
C GLU A 185 -17.85 -9.33 17.11
N LEU A 186 -17.18 -8.37 16.47
CA LEU A 186 -17.45 -7.98 15.10
C LEU A 186 -17.14 -9.11 14.12
N VAL A 187 -16.00 -9.81 14.27
CA VAL A 187 -15.68 -10.97 13.42
C VAL A 187 -16.60 -12.15 13.72
N ARG A 188 -16.99 -12.40 14.97
CA ARG A 188 -18.00 -13.43 15.28
C ARG A 188 -19.32 -13.20 14.53
N SER A 189 -19.70 -11.94 14.32
CA SER A 189 -20.91 -11.60 13.56
C SER A 189 -20.85 -12.05 12.09
N THR A 190 -19.67 -12.42 11.58
CA THR A 190 -19.49 -12.92 10.20
C THR A 190 -19.53 -14.44 10.10
N PHE A 191 -19.61 -15.21 11.20
CA PHE A 191 -19.60 -16.69 11.15
C PHE A 191 -20.78 -17.31 10.40
N GLY A 192 -21.84 -16.55 10.13
CA GLY A 192 -22.95 -16.96 9.24
C GLY A 192 -22.73 -16.67 7.74
N SER A 193 -21.58 -16.08 7.36
CA SER A 193 -21.19 -15.78 5.99
C SER A 193 -20.02 -16.65 5.55
N PRO A 194 -19.82 -16.86 4.23
CA PRO A 194 -18.67 -17.60 3.71
C PRO A 194 -17.33 -17.04 4.21
N ALA A 195 -16.41 -17.91 4.65
CA ALA A 195 -15.08 -17.49 5.08
C ALA A 195 -14.20 -17.03 3.90
N THR A 196 -13.29 -16.12 4.18
CA THR A 196 -12.32 -15.57 3.23
C THR A 196 -10.90 -15.60 3.81
N GLY A 197 -9.90 -15.23 3.01
CA GLY A 197 -8.52 -15.07 3.47
C GLY A 197 -8.37 -14.02 4.60
N ALA A 198 -9.30 -13.07 4.70
CA ALA A 198 -9.31 -12.07 5.78
C ALA A 198 -9.46 -12.71 7.16
N LEU A 199 -10.13 -13.88 7.28
CA LEU A 199 -10.23 -14.61 8.54
C LEU A 199 -8.86 -15.13 9.01
N SER A 200 -8.02 -15.62 8.09
CA SER A 200 -6.64 -16.03 8.41
C SER A 200 -5.81 -14.83 8.86
N GLU A 201 -5.95 -13.69 8.18
CA GLU A 201 -5.27 -12.45 8.51
C GLU A 201 -5.67 -11.95 9.89
N TYR A 202 -6.97 -11.97 10.21
CA TYR A 202 -7.48 -11.61 11.53
C TYR A 202 -6.90 -12.48 12.64
N LEU A 203 -6.85 -13.80 12.45
CA LEU A 203 -6.28 -14.73 13.43
C LEU A 203 -4.80 -14.40 13.73
N PHE A 204 -4.00 -14.11 12.70
CA PHE A 204 -2.60 -13.71 12.90
C PHE A 204 -2.49 -12.31 13.52
N ALA A 205 -3.33 -11.35 13.13
CA ALA A 205 -3.35 -10.02 13.71
C ALA A 205 -3.74 -10.05 15.20
N LEU A 206 -4.74 -10.85 15.57
CA LEU A 206 -5.13 -11.07 16.96
C LEU A 206 -4.00 -11.76 17.71
N ALA A 207 -3.33 -12.76 17.12
CA ALA A 207 -2.20 -13.44 17.78
C ALA A 207 -0.97 -12.54 17.98
N ALA A 208 -0.75 -11.57 17.11
CA ALA A 208 0.31 -10.57 17.30
C ALA A 208 0.10 -9.73 18.57
N VAL A 209 -1.16 -9.56 19.02
CA VAL A 209 -1.51 -8.82 20.23
C VAL A 209 -1.73 -9.75 21.43
N ASP A 210 -2.38 -10.90 21.22
CA ASP A 210 -2.81 -11.84 22.24
C ASP A 210 -3.06 -13.24 21.63
N GLN A 211 -2.00 -14.06 21.55
CA GLN A 211 -2.07 -15.40 20.97
C GLN A 211 -3.07 -16.32 21.69
N ALA A 212 -3.19 -16.23 23.01
CA ALA A 212 -4.15 -17.05 23.76
C ALA A 212 -5.61 -16.68 23.45
N ALA A 213 -5.90 -15.41 23.13
CA ALA A 213 -7.20 -15.01 22.60
C ALA A 213 -7.43 -15.55 21.19
N ALA A 214 -6.43 -15.46 20.30
CA ALA A 214 -6.51 -16.01 18.95
C ALA A 214 -6.70 -17.53 18.93
N ASP A 215 -6.06 -18.26 19.85
CA ASP A 215 -6.20 -19.71 19.99
C ASP A 215 -7.62 -20.14 20.37
N ARG A 216 -8.27 -19.37 21.26
CA ARG A 216 -9.69 -19.58 21.60
C ARG A 216 -10.60 -19.22 20.44
N PHE A 217 -10.34 -18.07 19.81
CA PHE A 217 -11.09 -17.61 18.65
C PHE A 217 -11.01 -18.61 17.48
N TYR A 218 -9.85 -19.22 17.28
CA TYR A 218 -9.64 -20.25 16.27
C TYR A 218 -10.57 -21.45 16.47
N ALA A 219 -10.74 -21.92 17.71
CA ALA A 219 -11.63 -23.04 18.01
C ALA A 219 -13.10 -22.68 17.67
N GLU A 220 -13.52 -21.45 17.96
CA GLU A 220 -14.85 -20.95 17.59
C GLU A 220 -15.03 -20.89 16.07
N ALA A 221 -14.05 -20.34 15.35
CA ALA A 221 -14.07 -20.25 13.89
C ALA A 221 -14.06 -21.64 13.23
N LEU A 222 -13.26 -22.57 13.75
CA LEU A 222 -13.24 -23.95 13.29
C LEU A 222 -14.60 -24.62 13.53
N SER A 223 -15.25 -24.38 14.67
CA SER A 223 -16.60 -24.89 14.90
C SER A 223 -17.59 -24.36 13.85
N ALA A 224 -17.50 -23.07 13.49
CA ALA A 224 -18.38 -22.46 12.49
C ALA A 224 -18.15 -22.98 11.07
N TYR A 225 -16.90 -23.21 10.68
CA TYR A 225 -16.52 -23.55 9.29
C TYR A 225 -16.12 -25.02 9.08
N SER A 226 -16.14 -25.86 10.12
CA SER A 226 -15.80 -27.29 10.04
C SER A 226 -16.69 -28.06 9.05
N GLY A 227 -17.91 -27.58 8.77
CA GLY A 227 -18.84 -28.13 7.78
C GLY A 227 -19.06 -27.29 6.53
N ALA A 228 -18.41 -26.13 6.39
CA ALA A 228 -18.54 -25.21 5.26
C ALA A 228 -17.94 -25.76 3.95
N PRO A 229 -18.14 -25.13 2.78
CA PRO A 229 -17.38 -25.45 1.57
C PRO A 229 -15.86 -25.55 1.82
N LEU A 230 -15.18 -26.43 1.08
CA LEU A 230 -13.81 -26.82 1.42
C LEU A 230 -12.80 -25.66 1.37
N LEU A 231 -12.98 -24.72 0.44
CA LEU A 231 -12.15 -23.52 0.36
C LEU A 231 -12.26 -22.67 1.64
N GLU A 232 -13.47 -22.49 2.16
CA GLU A 232 -13.74 -21.74 3.39
C GLU A 232 -13.07 -22.39 4.60
N PHE A 233 -13.14 -23.72 4.67
CA PHE A 233 -12.42 -24.50 5.67
C PHE A 233 -10.89 -24.35 5.53
N PHE A 234 -10.34 -24.34 4.31
CA PHE A 234 -8.91 -24.18 4.09
C PHE A 234 -8.37 -22.81 4.52
N TYR A 235 -9.16 -21.74 4.55
CA TYR A 235 -8.74 -20.48 5.15
C TYR A 235 -8.39 -20.58 6.65
N LEU A 236 -8.78 -21.66 7.33
CA LEU A 236 -8.35 -21.94 8.71
C LEU A 236 -7.03 -22.71 8.81
N SER A 237 -6.46 -23.19 7.70
CA SER A 237 -5.20 -23.94 7.69
C SER A 237 -3.95 -23.14 8.08
N PRO A 238 -3.79 -21.84 7.75
CA PRO A 238 -2.52 -21.17 7.98
C PRO A 238 -2.16 -21.02 9.45
N TYR A 239 -3.15 -20.66 10.27
CA TYR A 239 -2.98 -20.34 11.69
C TYR A 239 -2.37 -21.48 12.53
N PRO A 240 -2.96 -22.69 12.63
CA PRO A 240 -2.46 -23.74 13.53
C PRO A 240 -1.04 -24.20 13.19
N PHE A 241 -0.65 -24.14 11.91
CA PHE A 241 0.62 -24.67 11.42
C PHE A 241 1.71 -23.61 11.21
N ALA A 242 1.40 -22.32 11.46
CA ALA A 242 2.29 -21.21 11.11
C ALA A 242 2.69 -21.22 9.63
N LEU A 243 1.71 -21.43 8.73
CA LEU A 243 1.93 -21.31 7.29
C LEU A 243 1.68 -19.87 6.85
N ASN A 244 2.49 -19.40 5.91
CA ASN A 244 2.26 -18.09 5.27
C ASN A 244 1.29 -18.19 4.08
N ARG A 245 0.70 -19.36 3.81
CA ARG A 245 -0.20 -19.63 2.68
C ARG A 245 -1.31 -20.58 3.11
N VAL A 246 -2.44 -20.47 2.43
CA VAL A 246 -3.55 -21.42 2.53
C VAL A 246 -3.14 -22.74 1.87
N ILE A 247 -3.59 -23.88 2.40
CA ILE A 247 -3.37 -25.17 1.74
C ILE A 247 -4.36 -25.42 0.59
N GLY A 248 -4.00 -26.28 -0.35
CA GLY A 248 -4.87 -26.72 -1.44
C GLY A 248 -4.84 -25.78 -2.65
N PRO A 249 -5.91 -25.73 -3.47
CA PRO A 249 -5.87 -25.11 -4.81
C PRO A 249 -5.60 -23.60 -4.80
N SER A 250 -5.76 -22.93 -3.66
CA SER A 250 -5.52 -21.48 -3.50
C SER A 250 -4.17 -21.14 -2.86
N SER A 251 -3.24 -22.10 -2.71
CA SER A 251 -1.92 -21.88 -2.08
C SER A 251 -1.03 -20.85 -2.78
N GLY A 252 -1.32 -20.54 -4.04
CA GLY A 252 -0.66 -19.47 -4.82
C GLY A 252 -1.23 -18.07 -4.63
N GLN A 253 -2.43 -17.91 -4.06
CA GLN A 253 -3.19 -16.64 -4.12
C GLN A 253 -3.03 -15.76 -2.89
N ASN A 254 -2.86 -16.33 -1.71
CA ASN A 254 -2.80 -15.57 -0.45
C ASN A 254 -1.45 -15.79 0.25
N VAL A 255 -0.73 -14.70 0.53
CA VAL A 255 0.50 -14.72 1.34
C VAL A 255 0.27 -13.89 2.60
N PHE A 256 0.36 -14.54 3.75
CA PHE A 256 0.14 -13.93 5.06
C PHE A 256 1.45 -13.55 5.74
N SER A 257 1.41 -12.48 6.53
CA SER A 257 2.52 -12.07 7.38
C SER A 257 2.39 -12.74 8.75
N LEU A 258 3.40 -13.53 9.15
CA LEU A 258 3.40 -14.16 10.46
C LEU A 258 3.96 -13.21 11.52
N PRO A 259 3.39 -13.17 12.74
CA PRO A 259 4.00 -12.47 13.86
C PRO A 259 5.38 -13.05 14.19
N GLN A 260 6.36 -12.20 14.49
CA GLN A 260 7.76 -12.60 14.68
C GLN A 260 7.96 -13.65 15.80
N ALA A 261 7.10 -13.64 16.82
CA ALA A 261 7.14 -14.56 17.96
C ALA A 261 6.04 -15.64 17.93
N PHE A 262 5.34 -15.80 16.80
CA PHE A 262 4.21 -16.72 16.69
C PHE A 262 4.64 -18.17 16.93
N GLN A 263 3.92 -18.87 17.80
CA GLN A 263 4.14 -20.29 18.07
C GLN A 263 3.01 -21.13 17.48
N PRO A 264 3.30 -22.21 16.74
CA PRO A 264 2.28 -23.15 16.30
C PRO A 264 1.50 -23.74 17.49
N ASN A 265 0.18 -23.86 17.35
CA ASN A 265 -0.69 -24.35 18.41
C ASN A 265 -1.02 -25.83 18.21
N GLY A 266 -0.44 -26.70 19.05
CA GLY A 266 -0.66 -28.15 18.99
C GLY A 266 -2.13 -28.58 19.09
N PRO A 267 -2.91 -28.13 20.10
CA PRO A 267 -4.35 -28.36 20.14
C PRO A 267 -5.11 -27.92 18.87
N ALA A 268 -4.80 -26.74 18.32
CA ALA A 268 -5.45 -26.25 17.10
C ALA A 268 -5.09 -27.10 15.86
N GLN A 269 -3.83 -27.54 15.75
CA GLN A 269 -3.40 -28.46 14.69
C GLN A 269 -4.18 -29.77 14.76
N ARG A 270 -4.32 -30.35 15.97
CA ARG A 270 -5.09 -31.58 16.17
C ARG A 270 -6.53 -31.41 15.68
N LEU A 271 -7.22 -30.36 16.14
CA LEU A 271 -8.61 -30.09 15.77
C LEU A 271 -8.77 -29.91 14.24
N PHE A 272 -7.83 -29.20 13.60
CA PHE A 272 -7.85 -29.03 12.15
C PHE A 272 -7.64 -30.35 11.40
N VAL A 273 -6.63 -31.14 11.79
CA VAL A 273 -6.32 -32.44 11.15
C VAL A 273 -7.47 -33.41 11.34
N GLU A 274 -8.06 -33.49 12.52
CA GLU A 274 -9.25 -34.31 12.79
C GLU A 274 -10.42 -33.91 11.90
N SER A 275 -10.68 -32.60 11.75
CA SER A 275 -11.74 -32.09 10.88
C SER A 275 -11.48 -32.40 9.40
N LEU A 276 -10.23 -32.25 8.94
CA LEU A 276 -9.82 -32.57 7.57
C LEU A 276 -9.96 -34.06 7.27
N LEU A 277 -9.51 -34.92 8.19
CA LEU A 277 -9.64 -36.37 8.07
C LEU A 277 -11.11 -36.79 8.08
N GLY A 278 -11.95 -36.23 8.97
CA GLY A 278 -13.38 -36.52 8.99
C GLY A 278 -14.09 -36.17 7.67
N ARG A 279 -13.66 -35.08 7.01
CA ARG A 279 -14.15 -34.74 5.65
C ARG A 279 -13.70 -35.74 4.60
N ALA A 280 -12.43 -36.15 4.62
CA ALA A 280 -11.92 -37.17 3.72
C ALA A 280 -12.64 -38.52 3.93
N GLU A 281 -12.82 -38.95 5.18
CA GLU A 281 -13.54 -40.17 5.56
C GLU A 281 -14.99 -40.14 5.06
N LYS A 282 -15.70 -39.02 5.23
CA LYS A 282 -17.06 -38.84 4.70
C LYS A 282 -17.10 -38.98 3.19
N LEU A 283 -16.12 -38.42 2.47
CA LEU A 283 -16.05 -38.52 1.02
C LEU A 283 -15.76 -39.94 0.54
N ILE A 284 -14.88 -40.66 1.24
CA ILE A 284 -14.57 -42.07 0.98
C ILE A 284 -15.82 -42.94 1.17
N GLN A 285 -16.59 -42.71 2.23
CA GLN A 285 -17.81 -43.45 2.53
C GLN A 285 -18.91 -43.25 1.47
N LEU A 286 -18.98 -42.07 0.85
CA LEU A 286 -19.92 -41.81 -0.25
C LEU A 286 -19.56 -42.60 -1.51
N GLY A 287 -18.32 -43.09 -1.62
CA GLY A 287 -17.82 -43.85 -2.77
C GLY A 287 -17.70 -43.00 -4.05
N PRO A 288 -17.15 -43.57 -5.13
CA PRO A 288 -17.19 -42.93 -6.44
C PRO A 288 -18.66 -42.84 -6.88
N ALA A 289 -19.20 -41.64 -7.07
CA ALA A 289 -20.54 -41.48 -7.63
C ALA A 289 -20.65 -42.25 -8.95
N SER A 290 -21.65 -43.12 -9.08
CA SER A 290 -22.02 -43.76 -10.34
C SER A 290 -22.44 -42.68 -11.33
N SER A 291 -21.51 -42.28 -12.18
CA SER A 291 -21.66 -41.21 -13.15
C SER A 291 -22.50 -41.67 -14.34
N GLU A 292 -23.82 -41.52 -14.27
CA GLU A 292 -24.62 -41.31 -15.49
C GLU A 292 -24.48 -39.86 -16.01
N THR A 293 -23.86 -38.96 -15.23
CA THR A 293 -23.60 -37.56 -15.62
C THR A 293 -22.22 -37.08 -15.15
N GLY A 294 -21.13 -37.68 -15.67
CA GLY A 294 -19.81 -37.04 -15.85
C GLY A 294 -19.18 -36.21 -14.71
N GLY A 295 -19.56 -36.39 -13.45
CA GLY A 295 -19.16 -35.53 -12.34
C GLY A 295 -17.95 -36.06 -11.59
N VAL A 296 -16.79 -35.45 -11.82
CA VAL A 296 -15.67 -35.49 -10.87
C VAL A 296 -16.20 -35.06 -9.50
N GLN A 297 -15.88 -35.79 -8.43
CA GLN A 297 -16.26 -35.34 -7.10
C GLN A 297 -15.41 -34.10 -6.76
N PRO A 298 -16.03 -32.90 -6.65
CA PRO A 298 -15.30 -31.63 -6.73
C PRO A 298 -14.27 -31.45 -5.60
N ASP A 299 -14.43 -32.15 -4.48
CA ASP A 299 -13.58 -32.00 -3.29
C ASP A 299 -12.41 -32.99 -3.21
N ALA A 300 -12.40 -34.09 -3.97
CA ALA A 300 -11.35 -35.11 -3.87
C ALA A 300 -9.95 -34.57 -4.24
N GLY A 301 -9.88 -33.72 -5.27
CA GLY A 301 -8.64 -33.08 -5.73
C GLY A 301 -8.09 -32.08 -4.72
N PRO A 302 -8.89 -31.09 -4.30
CA PRO A 302 -8.50 -30.17 -3.24
C PRO A 302 -8.12 -30.86 -1.92
N LEU A 303 -8.82 -31.92 -1.50
CA LEU A 303 -8.44 -32.70 -0.30
C LEU A 303 -7.10 -33.42 -0.49
N PHE A 304 -6.87 -34.04 -1.66
CA PHE A 304 -5.59 -34.66 -1.98
C PHE A 304 -4.43 -33.64 -1.89
N LEU A 305 -4.62 -32.44 -2.45
CA LEU A 305 -3.64 -31.36 -2.39
C LEU A 305 -3.38 -30.91 -0.95
N GLY A 306 -4.45 -30.59 -0.20
CA GLY A 306 -4.32 -30.14 1.19
C GLY A 306 -3.64 -31.18 2.10
N LEU A 307 -3.97 -32.46 1.93
CA LEU A 307 -3.30 -33.56 2.66
C LEU A 307 -1.84 -33.71 2.27
N SER A 308 -1.50 -33.49 0.99
CA SER A 308 -0.11 -33.56 0.50
C SER A 308 0.74 -32.42 1.06
N GLU A 309 0.21 -31.20 1.08
CA GLU A 309 0.92 -30.01 1.59
C GLU A 309 1.10 -30.06 3.12
N LEU A 310 0.19 -30.70 3.85
CA LEU A 310 0.28 -30.82 5.31
C LEU A 310 1.16 -31.97 5.82
N GLU A 311 1.55 -32.93 4.98
CA GLU A 311 2.24 -34.15 5.41
C GLU A 311 3.52 -33.85 6.22
N THR A 312 4.36 -32.94 5.74
CA THR A 312 5.59 -32.53 6.44
C THR A 312 5.28 -31.88 7.79
N ALA A 313 4.26 -31.02 7.85
CA ALA A 313 3.87 -30.33 9.07
C ALA A 313 3.28 -31.31 10.11
N VAL A 314 2.49 -32.28 9.66
CA VAL A 314 1.92 -33.36 10.49
C VAL A 314 3.02 -34.30 10.99
N ALA A 315 3.94 -34.73 10.13
CA ALA A 315 5.06 -35.59 10.53
C ALA A 315 5.91 -34.95 11.64
N LYS A 316 6.12 -33.64 11.56
CA LYS A 316 6.90 -32.89 12.54
C LYS A 316 6.15 -32.64 13.86
N ASN A 317 4.91 -32.17 13.78
CA ASN A 317 4.22 -31.58 14.93
C ASN A 317 3.10 -32.47 15.50
N GLN A 318 2.57 -33.40 14.72
CA GLN A 318 1.43 -34.26 15.05
C GLN A 318 1.63 -35.70 14.54
N PRO A 319 2.76 -36.37 14.89
CA PRO A 319 3.14 -37.64 14.26
C PRO A 319 2.10 -38.75 14.43
N GLY A 320 1.26 -38.69 15.48
CA GLY A 320 0.15 -39.64 15.69
C GLY A 320 -0.93 -39.63 14.59
N PHE A 321 -0.98 -38.59 13.76
CA PHE A 321 -1.91 -38.52 12.61
C PHE A 321 -1.25 -38.90 11.28
N LEU A 322 0.08 -39.07 11.23
CA LEU A 322 0.81 -39.20 9.97
C LEU A 322 0.28 -40.37 9.12
N GLN A 323 0.09 -41.54 9.74
CA GLN A 323 -0.42 -42.72 9.05
C GLN A 323 -1.82 -42.46 8.47
N ARG A 324 -2.74 -41.90 9.28
CA ARG A 324 -4.11 -41.59 8.84
C ARG A 324 -4.15 -40.57 7.70
N VAL A 325 -3.27 -39.56 7.74
CA VAL A 325 -3.12 -38.57 6.66
C VAL A 325 -2.61 -39.22 5.38
N GLN A 326 -1.63 -40.12 5.47
CA GLN A 326 -1.10 -40.85 4.31
C GLN A 326 -2.15 -41.78 3.69
N GLU A 327 -2.89 -42.52 4.52
CA GLU A 327 -3.98 -43.40 4.08
C GLU A 327 -5.10 -42.59 3.42
N ALA A 328 -5.55 -41.49 4.03
CA ALA A 328 -6.54 -40.59 3.46
C ALA A 328 -6.07 -39.99 2.12
N LYS A 329 -4.81 -39.56 2.04
CA LYS A 329 -4.21 -39.02 0.79
C LYS A 329 -4.25 -40.05 -0.33
N LEU A 330 -3.86 -41.30 -0.05
CA LEU A 330 -3.89 -42.39 -1.04
C LEU A 330 -5.34 -42.71 -1.47
N ALA A 331 -6.28 -42.75 -0.53
CA ALA A 331 -7.69 -42.95 -0.83
C ALA A 331 -8.25 -41.81 -1.70
N MET A 332 -7.96 -40.54 -1.39
CA MET A 332 -8.34 -39.38 -2.21
C MET A 332 -7.78 -39.47 -3.62
N ARG A 333 -6.50 -39.88 -3.76
CA ARG A 333 -5.88 -40.08 -5.08
C ARG A 333 -6.61 -41.12 -5.91
N SER A 334 -7.09 -42.21 -5.28
CA SER A 334 -7.83 -43.27 -5.99
C SER A 334 -9.19 -42.82 -6.53
N LEU A 335 -9.78 -41.76 -5.94
CA LEU A 335 -11.03 -41.17 -6.40
C LEU A 335 -10.83 -40.16 -7.57
N LEU A 336 -9.59 -39.83 -7.93
CA LEU A 336 -9.28 -38.85 -8.97
C LEU A 336 -9.16 -39.48 -10.37
N PRO A 337 -9.76 -38.86 -11.41
CA PRO A 337 -9.50 -39.22 -12.80
C PRO A 337 -8.01 -39.04 -13.17
N PRO A 338 -7.45 -39.83 -14.10
CA PRO A 338 -6.02 -39.77 -14.47
C PRO A 338 -5.51 -38.37 -14.85
N GLY A 339 -6.29 -37.57 -15.59
CA GLY A 339 -5.92 -36.20 -15.95
C GLY A 339 -5.92 -35.21 -14.79
N ALA A 340 -6.80 -35.41 -13.79
CA ALA A 340 -6.83 -34.60 -12.58
C ALA A 340 -5.66 -34.91 -11.64
N GLN A 341 -5.15 -36.15 -11.66
CA GLN A 341 -3.94 -36.52 -10.91
C GLN A 341 -2.72 -35.75 -11.42
N ILE A 342 -2.57 -35.59 -12.75
CA ILE A 342 -1.46 -34.84 -13.35
C ILE A 342 -1.55 -33.36 -12.96
N ASN A 343 -2.71 -32.72 -13.12
CA ASN A 343 -2.89 -31.31 -12.77
C ASN A 343 -2.67 -31.03 -11.27
N ALA A 344 -3.08 -31.95 -10.39
CA ALA A 344 -2.82 -31.83 -8.95
C ALA A 344 -1.32 -31.96 -8.63
N LEU A 345 -0.61 -32.88 -9.29
CA LEU A 345 0.85 -33.04 -9.13
C LEU A 345 1.64 -31.87 -9.73
N GLU A 346 1.17 -31.29 -10.83
CA GLU A 346 1.79 -30.12 -11.48
C GLU A 346 1.55 -28.81 -10.72
N GLY A 347 0.34 -28.59 -10.20
CA GLY A 347 0.02 -27.47 -9.33
C GLY A 347 0.85 -27.49 -8.04
N GLY A 348 1.07 -28.67 -7.45
CA GLY A 348 1.98 -28.86 -6.31
C GLY A 348 3.47 -28.79 -6.65
N ARG A 349 3.87 -28.92 -7.93
CA ARG A 349 5.27 -28.73 -8.38
C ARG A 349 5.62 -27.26 -8.55
N GLN A 350 4.68 -26.43 -9.00
CA GLN A 350 4.90 -24.98 -9.17
C GLN A 350 5.24 -24.27 -7.84
N THR A 351 4.79 -24.79 -6.70
CA THR A 351 5.13 -24.27 -5.36
C THR A 351 6.54 -24.64 -4.89
N SER A 352 7.22 -25.56 -5.59
CA SER A 352 8.54 -26.10 -5.21
C SER A 352 9.69 -25.74 -6.16
N GLN A 353 9.45 -25.04 -7.28
CA GLN A 353 10.48 -24.67 -8.26
C GLN A 353 11.22 -23.39 -7.88
N THR A 354 12.54 -23.35 -8.13
CA THR A 354 13.31 -22.10 -8.03
C THR A 354 12.93 -21.14 -9.16
N PRO A 355 13.11 -19.82 -9.00
CA PRO A 355 12.90 -18.85 -10.09
C PRO A 355 13.69 -19.19 -11.36
N GLU A 356 14.90 -19.72 -11.21
CA GLU A 356 15.77 -20.18 -12.28
C GLU A 356 15.17 -21.35 -13.05
N ASP A 357 14.70 -22.40 -12.35
CA ASP A 357 14.05 -23.54 -12.99
C ASP A 357 12.78 -23.12 -13.74
N ALA A 358 12.00 -22.22 -13.14
CA ALA A 358 10.77 -21.69 -13.75
C ALA A 358 11.05 -20.81 -14.98
N PHE A 359 12.21 -20.15 -15.02
CA PHE A 359 12.69 -19.41 -16.19
C PHE A 359 13.15 -20.37 -17.28
N GLU A 360 14.01 -21.34 -16.97
CA GLU A 360 14.47 -22.35 -17.95
C GLU A 360 13.31 -23.09 -18.60
N ALA A 361 12.33 -23.52 -17.80
CA ALA A 361 11.16 -24.22 -18.30
C ALA A 361 10.36 -23.37 -19.32
N ARG A 362 10.34 -22.05 -19.19
CA ARG A 362 9.72 -21.14 -20.17
C ARG A 362 10.58 -20.97 -21.42
N ILE A 363 11.90 -20.85 -21.26
CA ILE A 363 12.83 -20.76 -22.39
C ILE A 363 12.78 -22.03 -23.25
N ASP A 364 12.75 -23.20 -22.61
CA ASP A 364 12.61 -24.49 -23.27
C ASP A 364 11.27 -24.59 -24.03
N ARG A 365 10.15 -24.23 -23.39
CA ARG A 365 8.85 -24.16 -24.09
C ARG A 365 8.89 -23.24 -25.30
N ALA A 366 9.51 -22.06 -25.17
CA ALA A 366 9.65 -21.13 -26.28
C ALA A 366 10.44 -21.76 -27.45
N SER A 367 11.53 -22.49 -27.19
CA SER A 367 12.31 -23.14 -28.25
C SER A 367 11.54 -24.22 -29.02
N HIS A 368 10.51 -24.81 -28.41
CA HIS A 368 9.64 -25.80 -29.04
C HIS A 368 8.40 -25.20 -29.73
N GLN A 369 8.21 -23.87 -29.67
CA GLN A 369 7.10 -23.21 -30.37
C GLN A 369 7.44 -22.94 -31.83
N ALA A 370 6.68 -23.54 -32.75
CA ALA A 370 6.78 -23.26 -34.18
C ALA A 370 6.13 -21.92 -34.58
N ASP A 371 5.08 -21.50 -33.86
CA ASP A 371 4.41 -20.21 -34.07
C ASP A 371 5.25 -19.08 -33.44
N PRO A 372 5.77 -18.12 -34.23
CA PRO A 372 6.53 -16.99 -33.72
C PRO A 372 5.79 -16.18 -32.64
N LYS A 373 4.46 -16.10 -32.72
CA LYS A 373 3.64 -15.33 -31.79
C LYS A 373 3.58 -16.00 -30.41
N ARG A 374 3.36 -17.32 -30.39
CA ARG A 374 3.39 -18.12 -29.14
C ARG A 374 4.80 -18.16 -28.54
N ARG A 375 5.83 -18.24 -29.38
CA ARG A 375 7.22 -18.16 -28.94
C ARG A 375 7.50 -16.84 -28.23
N ASP A 376 7.13 -15.72 -28.84
CA ASP A 376 7.31 -14.39 -28.27
C ASP A 376 6.55 -14.22 -26.96
N GLN A 377 5.34 -14.80 -26.84
CA GLN A 377 4.58 -14.85 -25.59
C GLN A 377 5.31 -15.60 -24.47
N GLU A 378 5.85 -16.79 -24.73
CA GLU A 378 6.60 -17.55 -23.70
C GLU A 378 7.86 -16.79 -23.26
N LEU A 379 8.59 -16.18 -24.21
CA LEU A 379 9.76 -15.34 -23.91
C LEU A 379 9.38 -14.10 -23.09
N ALA A 380 8.27 -13.44 -23.41
CA ALA A 380 7.77 -12.28 -22.67
C ALA A 380 7.41 -12.65 -21.22
N LEU A 381 6.69 -13.76 -21.02
CA LEU A 381 6.33 -14.25 -19.69
C LEU A 381 7.57 -14.68 -18.89
N ALA A 382 8.57 -15.26 -19.55
CA ALA A 382 9.86 -15.58 -18.93
C ALA A 382 10.53 -14.30 -18.42
N ALA A 383 10.64 -13.28 -19.27
CA ALA A 383 11.28 -12.02 -18.90
C ALA A 383 10.55 -11.29 -17.76
N ILE A 384 9.22 -11.26 -17.78
CA ILE A 384 8.40 -10.61 -16.73
C ILE A 384 8.59 -11.30 -15.38
N SER A 385 8.46 -12.63 -15.35
CA SER A 385 8.57 -13.40 -14.08
C SER A 385 9.99 -13.43 -13.52
N ALA A 386 11.00 -13.32 -14.38
CA ALA A 386 12.41 -13.35 -14.01
C ALA A 386 13.08 -11.97 -13.89
N ALA A 387 12.30 -10.89 -14.05
CA ALA A 387 12.81 -9.52 -14.21
C ALA A 387 13.79 -9.09 -13.12
N THR A 388 13.58 -9.56 -11.88
CA THR A 388 14.48 -9.30 -10.74
C THR A 388 15.24 -10.51 -10.25
N SER A 389 14.79 -11.74 -10.50
CA SER A 389 15.29 -12.95 -9.85
C SER A 389 16.43 -13.65 -10.58
N VAL A 390 16.45 -13.64 -11.92
CA VAL A 390 17.48 -14.32 -12.72
C VAL A 390 18.63 -13.37 -13.07
N ALA A 391 19.75 -13.83 -13.62
CA ALA A 391 20.80 -12.95 -14.16
C ALA A 391 20.28 -12.06 -15.31
N LEU A 392 20.66 -10.77 -15.30
CA LEU A 392 20.09 -9.76 -16.21
C LEU A 392 20.41 -10.03 -17.68
N ASP A 393 21.64 -10.42 -17.98
CA ASP A 393 22.10 -10.78 -19.32
C ASP A 393 21.25 -11.92 -19.94
N ARG A 394 20.86 -12.91 -19.13
CA ARG A 394 20.00 -14.00 -19.57
C ARG A 394 18.58 -13.54 -19.88
N VAL A 395 18.03 -12.67 -19.04
CA VAL A 395 16.69 -12.08 -19.25
C VAL A 395 16.69 -11.20 -20.50
N VAL A 396 17.68 -10.32 -20.65
CA VAL A 396 17.83 -9.47 -21.86
C VAL A 396 18.02 -10.34 -23.10
N GLY A 397 18.85 -11.38 -23.03
CA GLY A 397 19.04 -12.32 -24.14
C GLY A 397 17.77 -13.09 -24.53
N ALA A 398 16.84 -13.31 -23.59
CA ALA A 398 15.52 -13.85 -23.91
C ALA A 398 14.62 -12.81 -24.61
N VAL A 399 14.63 -11.56 -24.14
CA VAL A 399 13.89 -10.45 -24.76
C VAL A 399 14.40 -10.15 -26.18
N ASP A 400 15.70 -10.25 -26.43
CA ASP A 400 16.29 -10.00 -27.75
C ASP A 400 15.85 -11.02 -28.83
N LYS A 401 15.41 -12.21 -28.41
CA LYS A 401 14.86 -13.26 -29.29
C LYS A 401 13.41 -13.03 -29.70
N ILE A 402 12.73 -12.06 -29.09
CA ILE A 402 11.34 -11.70 -29.41
C ILE A 402 11.29 -11.01 -30.78
N ASN A 403 10.48 -11.50 -31.71
CA ASN A 403 10.35 -10.93 -33.04
C ASN A 403 9.53 -9.64 -33.07
N ASP A 404 8.52 -9.53 -32.20
CA ASP A 404 7.68 -8.33 -32.09
C ASP A 404 8.50 -7.10 -31.64
N LYS A 405 8.70 -6.18 -32.60
CA LYS A 405 9.50 -4.96 -32.43
C LYS A 405 8.86 -3.93 -31.50
N ASN A 406 7.54 -3.99 -31.30
CA ASN A 406 6.84 -3.10 -30.38
C ASN A 406 6.89 -3.64 -28.95
N LEU A 407 6.82 -4.97 -28.80
CA LEU A 407 6.86 -5.64 -27.51
C LEU A 407 8.25 -5.57 -26.85
N ARG A 408 9.31 -5.76 -27.63
CA ARG A 408 10.69 -5.77 -27.14
C ARG A 408 11.08 -4.54 -26.31
N PRO A 409 10.94 -3.28 -26.79
CA PRO A 409 11.32 -2.10 -26.02
C PRO A 409 10.50 -1.96 -24.73
N GLN A 410 9.20 -2.27 -24.76
CA GLN A 410 8.35 -2.23 -23.55
C GLN A 410 8.83 -3.22 -22.48
N LEU A 411 9.24 -4.42 -22.88
CA LEU A 411 9.79 -5.42 -21.96
C LEU A 411 11.16 -5.01 -21.42
N LEU A 412 12.03 -4.43 -22.25
CA LEU A 412 13.32 -3.92 -21.81
C LEU A 412 13.13 -2.77 -20.79
N ASP A 413 12.23 -1.83 -21.05
CA ASP A 413 11.90 -0.75 -20.12
C ASP A 413 11.41 -1.32 -18.78
N TYR A 414 10.51 -2.32 -18.81
CA TYR A 414 10.04 -3.00 -17.61
C TYR A 414 11.18 -3.67 -16.83
N VAL A 415 12.03 -4.46 -17.51
CA VAL A 415 13.14 -5.18 -16.88
C VAL A 415 14.14 -4.20 -16.26
N TYR A 416 14.57 -3.16 -17.00
CA TYR A 416 15.52 -2.18 -16.49
C TYR A 416 14.93 -1.33 -15.36
N PHE A 417 13.65 -0.98 -15.43
CA PHE A 417 12.95 -0.32 -14.33
C PHE A 417 13.00 -1.17 -13.05
N LYS A 418 12.62 -2.46 -13.15
CA LYS A 418 12.64 -3.38 -12.00
C LYS A 418 14.05 -3.60 -11.43
N ARG A 419 15.07 -3.67 -12.29
CA ARG A 419 16.47 -3.77 -11.87
C ARG A 419 16.95 -2.52 -11.16
N SER A 420 16.60 -1.35 -11.67
CA SER A 420 16.96 -0.08 -11.05
C SER A 420 16.32 0.06 -9.66
N GLN A 421 15.04 -0.29 -9.52
CA GLN A 421 14.36 -0.29 -8.23
C GLN A 421 15.01 -1.24 -7.23
N ARG A 422 15.23 -2.51 -7.62
CA ARG A 422 15.87 -3.49 -6.75
C ARG A 422 17.27 -3.04 -6.30
N SER A 423 18.07 -2.51 -7.23
CA SER A 423 19.43 -2.03 -6.92
C SER A 423 19.38 -0.81 -5.99
N THR A 424 18.38 0.06 -6.13
CA THR A 424 18.12 1.18 -5.22
C THR A 424 17.75 0.68 -3.82
N GLU A 425 16.84 -0.29 -3.73
CA GLU A 425 16.44 -0.91 -2.45
C GLU A 425 17.64 -1.54 -1.72
N GLU A 426 18.49 -2.26 -2.45
CA GLU A 426 19.73 -2.89 -1.96
C GLU A 426 20.85 -1.89 -1.65
N GLY A 427 20.73 -0.63 -2.11
CA GLY A 427 21.73 0.43 -1.89
C GLY A 427 22.88 0.45 -2.90
N HIS A 428 22.80 -0.36 -3.96
CA HIS A 428 23.72 -0.36 -5.11
C HIS A 428 23.37 0.77 -6.09
N LEU A 429 23.60 2.02 -5.65
CA LEU A 429 23.12 3.21 -6.36
C LEU A 429 23.80 3.45 -7.72
N ASP A 430 25.03 2.96 -7.93
CA ASP A 430 25.72 3.10 -9.22
C ASP A 430 25.11 2.18 -10.28
N ASP A 431 24.86 0.92 -9.92
CA ASP A 431 24.15 -0.05 -10.77
C ASP A 431 22.71 0.42 -11.03
N ALA A 432 22.03 0.93 -9.99
CA ALA A 432 20.68 1.49 -10.12
C ALA A 432 20.62 2.60 -11.17
N ARG A 433 21.61 3.51 -11.16
CA ARG A 433 21.74 4.61 -12.13
C ARG A 433 22.04 4.09 -13.53
N GLN A 434 22.92 3.10 -13.66
CA GLN A 434 23.20 2.47 -14.94
C GLN A 434 21.95 1.82 -15.54
N PHE A 435 21.15 1.10 -14.75
CA PHE A 435 19.90 0.51 -15.22
C PHE A 435 18.85 1.57 -15.56
N ALA A 436 18.68 2.61 -14.73
CA ALA A 436 17.75 3.71 -15.00
C ALA A 436 18.04 4.40 -16.34
N SER A 437 19.32 4.58 -16.69
CA SER A 437 19.72 5.22 -17.96
C SER A 437 19.22 4.50 -19.22
N LYS A 438 18.85 3.22 -19.10
CA LYS A 438 18.34 2.40 -20.19
C LYS A 438 16.81 2.44 -20.34
N VAL A 439 16.10 2.95 -19.34
CA VAL A 439 14.63 3.13 -19.35
C VAL A 439 14.29 4.30 -20.26
N GLN A 440 13.55 4.08 -21.35
CA GLN A 440 13.29 5.10 -22.38
C GLN A 440 12.38 6.24 -21.91
N PRO A 441 11.24 5.99 -21.23
CA PRO A 441 10.37 7.07 -20.76
C PRO A 441 11.08 7.98 -19.76
N LEU A 442 11.19 9.27 -20.09
CA LEU A 442 11.95 10.24 -19.31
C LEU A 442 11.35 10.51 -17.93
N ASP A 443 10.01 10.46 -17.82
CA ASP A 443 9.28 10.57 -16.56
C ASP A 443 9.56 9.39 -15.62
N MET A 444 9.59 8.16 -16.15
CA MET A 444 9.97 6.97 -15.37
C MET A 444 11.44 7.01 -14.95
N ARG A 445 12.32 7.51 -15.81
CA ARG A 445 13.74 7.70 -15.47
C ARG A 445 13.93 8.76 -14.39
N ALA A 446 13.23 9.89 -14.50
CA ALA A 446 13.20 10.93 -13.47
C ALA A 446 12.65 10.37 -12.14
N TYR A 447 11.62 9.54 -12.22
CA TYR A 447 11.07 8.84 -11.05
C TYR A 447 12.14 7.97 -10.36
N LEU A 448 12.86 7.11 -11.09
CA LEU A 448 13.93 6.28 -10.50
C LEU A 448 15.06 7.11 -9.88
N LEU A 449 15.42 8.24 -10.49
CA LEU A 449 16.48 9.14 -10.00
C LEU A 449 16.12 9.83 -8.69
N TYR A 450 14.85 10.20 -8.47
CA TYR A 450 14.48 10.72 -7.14
C TYR A 450 14.51 9.60 -6.08
N GLU A 451 14.09 8.36 -6.39
CA GLU A 451 14.15 7.25 -5.44
C GLU A 451 15.60 7.00 -4.99
N MET A 452 16.54 7.05 -5.93
CA MET A 452 17.98 6.97 -5.65
C MET A 452 18.45 8.13 -4.76
N ALA A 453 18.01 9.36 -5.02
CA ALA A 453 18.36 10.52 -4.20
C ALA A 453 17.85 10.38 -2.75
N ALA A 454 16.59 9.96 -2.59
CA ALA A 454 15.98 9.70 -1.29
C ALA A 454 16.74 8.60 -0.54
N LYS A 455 17.14 7.52 -1.23
CA LYS A 455 17.95 6.43 -0.65
C LYS A 455 19.35 6.90 -0.24
N ALA A 456 20.01 7.71 -1.07
CA ALA A 456 21.35 8.26 -0.77
C ALA A 456 21.36 9.07 0.53
N LEU A 457 20.33 9.89 0.75
CA LEU A 457 20.16 10.64 1.99
C LEU A 457 19.86 9.74 3.19
N LYS A 458 18.91 8.80 3.07
CA LYS A 458 18.54 7.89 4.17
C LYS A 458 19.69 6.97 4.60
N GLY A 459 20.60 6.62 3.68
CA GLY A 459 21.75 5.76 3.95
C GLY A 459 22.89 6.50 4.65
N LYS A 460 23.74 7.16 3.86
CA LYS A 460 24.98 7.80 4.36
C LYS A 460 24.84 9.31 4.57
N GLY A 461 23.66 9.88 4.34
CA GLY A 461 23.48 11.33 4.35
C GLY A 461 24.23 12.03 3.21
N ASP A 462 24.42 11.36 2.07
CA ASP A 462 25.19 11.88 0.94
C ASP A 462 24.40 12.95 0.17
N ARG A 463 24.50 14.19 0.65
CA ARG A 463 23.80 15.35 0.09
C ARG A 463 24.26 15.70 -1.31
N THR A 464 25.55 15.52 -1.62
CA THR A 464 26.10 15.82 -2.94
C THR A 464 25.48 14.92 -3.99
N ARG A 465 25.53 13.60 -3.76
CA ARG A 465 24.94 12.62 -4.69
C ARG A 465 23.44 12.78 -4.82
N ALA A 466 22.75 13.12 -3.73
CA ALA A 466 21.33 13.44 -3.77
C ALA A 466 21.06 14.68 -4.63
N ALA A 467 21.78 15.78 -4.41
CA ALA A 467 21.60 17.03 -5.17
C ALA A 467 21.87 16.84 -6.68
N GLU A 468 22.91 16.09 -7.06
CA GLU A 468 23.21 15.76 -8.46
C GLU A 468 22.07 14.96 -9.10
N SER A 469 21.59 13.93 -8.41
CA SER A 469 20.48 13.10 -8.90
C SER A 469 19.20 13.93 -9.06
N LEU A 470 18.87 14.77 -8.08
CA LEU A 470 17.69 15.63 -8.13
C LEU A 470 17.78 16.72 -9.21
N SER A 471 18.97 17.27 -9.48
CA SER A 471 19.15 18.21 -10.60
C SER A 471 18.85 17.52 -11.94
N GLU A 472 19.23 16.25 -12.08
CA GLU A 472 18.91 15.46 -13.26
C GLU A 472 17.41 15.12 -13.34
N VAL A 473 16.75 14.83 -12.20
CA VAL A 473 15.28 14.68 -12.14
C VAL A 473 14.59 15.88 -12.77
N VAL A 474 14.95 17.09 -12.35
CA VAL A 474 14.35 18.33 -12.87
C VAL A 474 14.61 18.47 -14.37
N ALA A 475 15.85 18.24 -14.82
CA ALA A 475 16.23 18.36 -16.22
C ALA A 475 15.49 17.37 -17.14
N LEU A 476 15.25 16.13 -16.67
CA LEU A 476 14.48 15.12 -17.38
C LEU A 476 12.98 15.43 -17.35
N ALA A 477 12.45 15.80 -16.17
CA ALA A 477 11.03 16.10 -16.00
C ALA A 477 10.57 17.26 -16.88
N ILE A 478 11.39 18.30 -17.06
CA ILE A 478 11.08 19.42 -17.98
C ILE A 478 10.85 18.93 -19.42
N LYS A 479 11.60 17.93 -19.86
CA LYS A 479 11.53 17.37 -21.22
C LYS A 479 10.49 16.26 -21.37
N ALA A 480 10.06 15.66 -20.26
CA ALA A 480 9.11 14.57 -20.25
C ALA A 480 7.68 15.06 -20.56
N GLU A 481 6.88 14.16 -21.12
CA GLU A 481 5.44 14.35 -21.29
C GLU A 481 4.75 14.65 -19.95
N ASN A 482 3.59 15.32 -19.99
CA ASN A 482 2.82 15.60 -18.79
C ASN A 482 2.10 14.35 -18.32
N THR A 483 2.79 13.55 -17.51
CA THR A 483 2.28 12.33 -16.88
C THR A 483 2.19 12.48 -15.36
N THR A 484 1.44 11.59 -14.72
CA THR A 484 1.38 11.52 -13.25
C THR A 484 2.76 11.21 -12.66
N GLN A 485 3.59 10.44 -13.36
CA GLN A 485 4.94 10.07 -12.94
C GLN A 485 5.90 11.26 -12.98
N LYS A 486 5.77 12.17 -13.96
CA LYS A 486 6.49 13.45 -13.97
C LYS A 486 6.16 14.28 -12.73
N ALA A 487 4.87 14.42 -12.41
CA ALA A 487 4.43 15.14 -11.22
C ALA A 487 4.94 14.47 -9.93
N ARG A 488 4.85 13.14 -9.80
CA ARG A 488 5.41 12.38 -8.67
C ARG A 488 6.92 12.59 -8.52
N ALA A 489 7.69 12.51 -9.60
CA ALA A 489 9.13 12.72 -9.57
C ALA A 489 9.50 14.13 -9.08
N LEU A 490 8.75 15.15 -9.51
CA LEU A 490 8.96 16.53 -9.07
C LEU A 490 8.53 16.77 -7.62
N LEU A 491 7.40 16.20 -7.19
CA LEU A 491 6.95 16.24 -5.79
C LEU A 491 7.97 15.56 -4.86
N GLY A 492 8.44 14.38 -5.24
CA GLY A 492 9.49 13.67 -4.51
C GLY A 492 10.80 14.45 -4.48
N ALA A 493 11.22 15.04 -5.60
CA ALA A 493 12.42 15.88 -5.64
C ALA A 493 12.32 17.10 -4.72
N ALA A 494 11.18 17.82 -4.73
CA ALA A 494 10.94 18.93 -3.83
C ALA A 494 11.00 18.50 -2.36
N GLN A 495 10.38 17.36 -2.02
CA GLN A 495 10.42 16.81 -0.66
C GLN A 495 11.84 16.45 -0.21
N VAL A 496 12.63 15.80 -1.08
CA VAL A 496 14.01 15.42 -0.77
C VAL A 496 14.90 16.66 -0.63
N TYR A 497 14.80 17.65 -1.53
CA TYR A 497 15.48 18.93 -1.38
C TYR A 497 15.08 19.64 -0.08
N GLY A 498 13.82 19.58 0.33
CA GLY A 498 13.34 20.18 1.59
C GLY A 498 14.08 19.68 2.84
N SER A 499 14.83 18.58 2.77
CA SER A 499 15.64 18.11 3.90
C SER A 499 17.01 18.79 4.02
N PHE A 500 17.51 19.47 2.99
CA PHE A 500 18.88 20.03 3.00
C PHE A 500 19.11 21.30 2.15
N ASP A 501 18.24 21.60 1.19
CA ASP A 501 18.27 22.80 0.33
C ASP A 501 16.84 23.34 0.13
N PRO A 502 16.34 24.15 1.07
CA PRO A 502 14.97 24.68 1.01
C PRO A 502 14.73 25.58 -0.20
N ILE A 503 15.74 26.31 -0.68
CA ILE A 503 15.60 27.22 -1.83
C ILE A 503 15.27 26.40 -3.09
N MET A 504 16.05 25.34 -3.34
CA MET A 504 15.77 24.42 -4.44
C MET A 504 14.46 23.68 -4.25
N ALA A 505 14.10 23.32 -3.01
CA ALA A 505 12.83 22.68 -2.71
C ALA A 505 11.64 23.53 -3.18
N PHE A 506 11.64 24.84 -2.89
CA PHE A 506 10.59 25.77 -3.33
C PHE A 506 10.55 25.95 -4.84
N ASP A 507 11.71 26.03 -5.50
CA ASP A 507 11.76 26.21 -6.95
C ASP A 507 11.24 24.97 -7.70
N VAL A 508 11.66 23.78 -7.27
CA VAL A 508 11.15 22.51 -7.81
C VAL A 508 9.66 22.36 -7.51
N MET A 509 9.20 22.76 -6.32
CA MET A 509 7.79 22.68 -5.95
C MET A 509 6.88 23.52 -6.85
N ARG A 510 7.32 24.71 -7.31
CA ARG A 510 6.57 25.50 -8.31
C ARG A 510 6.37 24.71 -9.61
N THR A 511 7.39 23.98 -10.03
CA THR A 511 7.33 23.14 -11.23
C THR A 511 6.46 21.91 -11.00
N ALA A 512 6.52 21.33 -9.79
CA ALA A 512 5.67 20.22 -9.38
C ALA A 512 4.18 20.62 -9.42
N VAL A 513 3.80 21.78 -8.88
CA VAL A 513 2.41 22.27 -8.91
C VAL A 513 1.89 22.42 -10.34
N LYS A 514 2.70 22.96 -11.26
CA LYS A 514 2.33 23.04 -12.68
C LYS A 514 2.12 21.65 -13.30
N ALA A 515 2.99 20.69 -12.96
CA ALA A 515 2.86 19.33 -13.44
C ALA A 515 1.61 18.64 -12.87
N VAL A 516 1.28 18.89 -11.60
CA VAL A 516 0.06 18.39 -10.94
C VAL A 516 -1.19 18.95 -11.61
N ASN A 517 -1.28 20.27 -11.82
CA ASN A 517 -2.43 20.90 -12.49
C ASN A 517 -2.63 20.39 -13.93
N ALA A 518 -1.55 19.97 -14.59
CA ALA A 518 -1.63 19.38 -15.92
C ALA A 518 -2.22 17.96 -15.93
N GLN A 519 -2.53 17.36 -14.78
CA GLN A 519 -3.12 16.02 -14.66
C GLN A 519 -4.58 16.11 -14.19
N SER A 520 -5.53 15.77 -15.04
CA SER A 520 -6.93 15.59 -14.61
C SER A 520 -7.09 14.22 -13.95
N GLY A 521 -7.47 14.20 -12.67
CA GLY A 521 -7.76 12.97 -11.92
C GLY A 521 -6.54 12.10 -11.59
N GLY A 522 -5.35 12.69 -11.50
CA GLY A 522 -4.14 11.96 -11.12
C GLY A 522 -4.18 11.54 -9.64
N ASP A 523 -4.16 10.23 -9.37
CA ASP A 523 -3.95 9.72 -8.01
C ASP A 523 -2.45 9.73 -7.67
N PHE A 524 -1.98 10.75 -6.97
CA PHE A 524 -0.58 10.85 -6.56
C PHE A 524 -0.24 9.94 -5.37
N ASN A 525 -1.23 9.51 -4.60
CA ASN A 525 -1.06 8.69 -3.40
C ASN A 525 -0.97 7.18 -3.72
N ALA A 526 -1.43 6.76 -4.89
CA ALA A 526 -1.28 5.39 -5.36
C ALA A 526 0.18 4.90 -5.26
N THR A 527 0.37 3.77 -4.58
CA THR A 527 1.67 3.09 -4.38
C THR A 527 2.01 2.11 -5.52
N SER A 528 1.14 2.05 -6.53
CA SER A 528 1.42 1.34 -7.76
C SER A 528 0.62 1.92 -8.91
N PHE A 529 1.03 1.64 -10.13
CA PHE A 529 0.20 1.84 -11.30
C PHE A 529 0.35 0.65 -12.25
N ILE A 530 -0.67 0.47 -13.08
CA ILE A 530 -0.71 -0.59 -14.09
C ILE A 530 -0.40 0.04 -15.44
N GLN A 531 0.61 -0.49 -16.12
CA GLN A 531 0.89 -0.17 -17.51
C GLN A 531 0.76 -1.44 -18.35
N ARG A 532 0.05 -1.32 -19.47
CA ARG A 532 -0.14 -2.44 -20.38
C ARG A 532 1.11 -2.61 -21.24
N ILE A 533 1.76 -3.77 -21.12
CA ILE A 533 2.78 -4.25 -22.06
C ILE A 533 2.05 -5.08 -23.10
N ALA A 534 2.06 -4.64 -24.36
CA ALA A 534 1.33 -5.33 -25.42
C ALA A 534 2.14 -5.47 -26.71
N GLY A 535 1.98 -6.64 -27.32
CA GLY A 535 2.37 -6.94 -28.70
C GLY A 535 1.14 -7.32 -29.54
N GLU A 536 1.35 -7.93 -30.70
CA GLU A 536 0.25 -8.27 -31.61
C GLU A 536 -0.78 -9.26 -31.05
N THR A 537 -0.34 -10.21 -30.22
CA THR A 537 -1.19 -11.29 -29.65
C THR A 537 -0.97 -11.48 -28.16
N PHE A 538 -0.16 -10.62 -27.56
CA PHE A 538 0.20 -10.65 -26.16
C PHE A 538 -0.24 -9.35 -25.51
N SER A 539 -0.85 -9.45 -24.33
CA SER A 539 -1.12 -8.29 -23.48
C SER A 539 -0.93 -8.70 -22.04
N TYR A 540 -0.14 -7.91 -21.31
CA TYR A 540 0.11 -8.11 -19.90
C TYR A 540 0.00 -6.79 -19.16
N ASN A 541 -0.72 -6.80 -18.05
CA ASN A 541 -0.88 -5.64 -17.18
C ASN A 541 0.27 -5.64 -16.17
N ALA A 542 1.33 -4.89 -16.49
CA ALA A 542 2.51 -4.80 -15.64
C ALA A 542 2.26 -3.84 -14.47
N VAL A 543 2.49 -4.33 -13.26
CA VAL A 543 2.40 -3.54 -12.03
C VAL A 543 3.75 -2.90 -11.74
N TYR A 544 3.78 -1.57 -11.77
CA TYR A 544 4.91 -0.76 -11.35
C TYR A 544 4.65 -0.31 -9.92
N ARG A 545 5.53 -0.70 -8.99
CA ARG A 545 5.46 -0.22 -7.61
C ARG A 545 6.11 1.15 -7.57
N VAL A 546 5.48 2.10 -6.90
CA VAL A 546 5.97 3.46 -6.74
C VAL A 546 5.71 3.95 -5.32
N GLU A 547 6.42 4.97 -4.88
CA GLU A 547 6.10 5.70 -3.67
C GLU A 547 4.83 6.50 -3.90
N GLY A 548 3.90 6.37 -2.95
CA GLY A 548 2.72 7.21 -2.88
C GLY A 548 3.10 8.57 -2.31
N PHE A 549 2.72 9.64 -3.01
CA PHE A 549 2.91 11.00 -2.54
C PHE A 549 1.60 11.53 -1.98
N SER A 550 1.54 11.63 -0.66
CA SER A 550 0.54 12.46 0.00
C SER A 550 0.97 13.92 -0.10
N LEU A 551 0.13 14.75 -0.75
CA LEU A 551 0.36 16.20 -0.78
C LEU A 551 0.46 16.78 0.63
N GLU A 552 -0.20 16.18 1.62
CA GLU A 552 -0.06 16.59 3.02
C GLU A 552 1.39 16.51 3.50
N ASN A 553 2.07 15.41 3.18
CA ASN A 553 3.44 15.16 3.60
C ASN A 553 4.43 16.04 2.84
N VAL A 554 4.23 16.20 1.53
CA VAL A 554 5.09 17.04 0.68
C VAL A 554 4.99 18.50 1.14
N PHE A 555 3.77 19.05 1.18
CA PHE A 555 3.57 20.43 1.62
C PHE A 555 3.97 20.62 3.07
N GLY A 556 3.64 19.69 3.97
CA GLY A 556 4.06 19.75 5.38
C GLY A 556 5.59 19.76 5.56
N THR A 557 6.36 19.15 4.65
CA THR A 557 7.83 19.22 4.66
C THR A 557 8.32 20.59 4.23
N ILE A 558 7.74 21.16 3.17
CA ILE A 558 8.10 22.49 2.66
C ILE A 558 7.70 23.61 3.64
N ALA A 559 6.56 23.47 4.31
CA ALA A 559 6.04 24.40 5.32
C ALA A 559 7.01 24.66 6.47
N ALA A 560 7.84 23.68 6.81
CA ALA A 560 8.78 23.78 7.91
C ALA A 560 9.84 24.87 7.70
N HIS A 561 10.03 25.33 6.47
CA HIS A 561 11.01 26.35 6.11
C HIS A 561 10.39 27.72 5.82
N ASP A 562 9.23 27.76 5.18
CA ASP A 562 8.48 28.98 4.88
C ASP A 562 6.99 28.63 4.72
N LEU A 563 6.22 28.83 5.80
CA LEU A 563 4.80 28.48 5.82
C LEU A 563 4.01 29.36 4.84
N THR A 564 4.36 30.64 4.77
CA THR A 564 3.68 31.62 3.92
C THR A 564 3.89 31.29 2.44
N GLY A 565 5.12 31.01 2.02
CA GLY A 565 5.46 30.55 0.68
C GLY A 565 4.79 29.23 0.33
N ALA A 566 4.73 28.28 1.27
CA ALA A 566 4.08 26.99 1.05
C ALA A 566 2.55 27.13 0.87
N LEU A 567 1.91 28.02 1.65
CA LEU A 567 0.49 28.37 1.47
C LEU A 567 0.23 29.00 0.10
N LEU A 568 1.09 29.91 -0.36
CA LEU A 568 0.98 30.51 -1.68
C LEU A 568 1.11 29.48 -2.81
N LEU A 569 1.96 28.46 -2.64
CA LEU A 569 2.05 27.34 -3.60
C LEU A 569 0.83 26.44 -3.57
N ALA A 570 0.29 26.15 -2.37
CA ALA A 570 -0.91 25.33 -2.23
C ALA A 570 -2.11 25.99 -2.92
N ASP A 571 -2.25 27.32 -2.80
CA ASP A 571 -3.29 28.11 -3.46
C ASP A 571 -3.23 28.03 -5.00
N LYS A 572 -2.08 27.68 -5.58
CA LYS A 572 -1.92 27.48 -7.04
C LYS A 572 -2.36 26.11 -7.53
N LEU A 573 -2.72 25.18 -6.64
CA LEU A 573 -3.33 23.91 -7.05
C LEU A 573 -4.74 24.18 -7.56
N GLU A 574 -5.03 23.76 -8.79
CA GLU A 574 -6.33 24.00 -9.42
C GLU A 574 -7.42 23.09 -8.86
N ASP A 575 -7.08 21.81 -8.65
CA ASP A 575 -7.99 20.85 -8.01
C ASP A 575 -8.25 21.22 -6.54
N THR A 576 -9.52 21.39 -6.19
CA THR A 576 -9.94 21.81 -4.86
C THR A 576 -9.61 20.80 -3.78
N SER A 577 -9.69 19.50 -4.08
CA SER A 577 -9.33 18.44 -3.13
C SER A 577 -7.83 18.45 -2.86
N LEU A 578 -7.01 18.49 -3.91
CA LEU A 578 -5.56 18.54 -3.79
C LEU A 578 -5.10 19.80 -3.03
N ARG A 579 -5.71 20.95 -3.32
CA ARG A 579 -5.47 22.21 -2.59
C ARG A 579 -5.82 22.09 -1.11
N ALA A 580 -6.98 21.51 -0.79
CA ALA A 580 -7.39 21.28 0.60
C ALA A 580 -6.40 20.37 1.33
N MET A 581 -6.03 19.23 0.73
CA MET A 581 -5.06 18.28 1.30
C MET A 581 -3.67 18.91 1.51
N ALA A 582 -3.21 19.75 0.58
CA ALA A 582 -1.99 20.53 0.76
C ALA A 582 -2.08 21.45 2.00
N ILE A 583 -3.13 22.28 2.09
CA ILE A 583 -3.34 23.21 3.23
C ILE A 583 -3.47 22.45 4.55
N ILE A 584 -4.18 21.32 4.55
CA ILE A 584 -4.31 20.43 5.70
C ILE A 584 -2.93 19.91 6.14
N GLY A 585 -2.06 19.51 5.21
CA GLY A 585 -0.69 19.12 5.51
C GLY A 585 0.14 20.22 6.15
N LEU A 586 0.05 21.44 5.63
CA LEU A 586 0.71 22.64 6.18
C LEU A 586 0.27 22.89 7.62
N ALA A 587 -1.05 22.96 7.85
CA ALA A 587 -1.60 23.21 9.17
C ALA A 587 -1.33 22.05 10.15
N GLY A 588 -1.42 20.80 9.70
CA GLY A 588 -1.13 19.61 10.48
C GLY A 588 0.33 19.57 10.96
N ARG A 589 1.28 20.02 10.14
CA ARG A 589 2.67 20.22 10.57
C ARG A 589 2.74 21.24 11.71
N CYS A 590 2.08 22.39 11.59
CA CYS A 590 2.07 23.40 12.64
C CYS A 590 1.49 22.95 13.96
N LEU A 591 0.43 22.15 13.92
CA LEU A 591 -0.15 21.57 15.12
C LEU A 591 0.83 20.63 15.84
N ARG A 592 1.61 19.83 15.10
CA ARG A 592 2.63 18.94 15.67
C ARG A 592 3.76 19.71 16.35
N GLU A 593 4.33 20.70 15.65
CA GLU A 593 5.43 21.53 16.21
C GLU A 593 4.97 22.31 17.46
N SER A 594 3.75 22.85 17.42
CA SER A 594 3.13 23.52 18.57
C SER A 594 2.90 22.58 19.76
N ALA A 595 2.63 21.30 19.52
CA ALA A 595 2.46 20.30 20.58
C ALA A 595 3.82 19.91 21.20
N GLU A 596 4.85 19.71 20.36
CA GLU A 596 6.22 19.39 20.79
C GLU A 596 6.84 20.51 21.64
N ALA A 597 6.68 21.77 21.22
CA ALA A 597 7.16 22.94 21.96
C ALA A 597 6.50 23.11 23.33
N ARG A 598 5.26 22.64 23.52
CA ARG A 598 4.58 22.63 24.82
C ARG A 598 4.97 21.44 25.69
N GLY A 599 5.29 20.30 25.09
CA GLY A 599 5.83 19.13 25.79
C GLY A 599 7.21 19.39 26.38
N SER A 600 8.10 20.07 25.65
CA SER A 600 9.46 20.40 26.11
C SER A 600 9.48 21.43 27.25
N LYS A 601 8.53 22.38 27.27
CA LYS A 601 8.38 23.37 28.35
C LYS A 601 7.83 22.80 29.68
N LYS A 602 7.31 21.57 29.70
CA LYS A 602 6.75 20.93 30.90
C LYS A 602 7.77 20.16 31.75
N SER A 603 9.08 20.24 31.48
CA SER A 603 10.12 19.70 32.36
C SER A 603 10.90 20.81 33.08
N PRO A 604 10.43 21.31 34.23
CA PRO A 604 11.25 22.10 35.13
C PRO A 604 12.01 21.18 36.10
N ASP A 605 13.32 21.20 35.94
CA ASP A 605 14.37 21.15 36.95
C ASP A 605 13.97 20.61 38.35
N ARG A 606 14.33 19.35 38.61
CA ARG A 606 14.34 18.73 39.95
C ARG A 606 15.75 18.75 40.53
N ARG A 607 16.47 19.87 40.46
CA ARG A 607 17.73 20.09 41.20
C ARG A 607 17.88 21.54 41.66
N GLN A 608 17.08 21.95 42.64
CA GLN A 608 17.48 22.99 43.61
C GLN A 608 16.45 23.15 44.75
N VAL A 609 16.32 22.17 45.64
CA VAL A 609 15.93 22.42 47.04
C VAL A 609 16.60 21.36 47.92
N ALA A 610 17.78 21.69 48.45
CA ALA A 610 18.33 21.09 49.67
C ALA A 610 19.41 22.03 50.23
N GLY A 611 18.95 23.08 50.90
CA GLY A 611 19.78 23.95 51.74
C GLY A 611 19.12 24.10 53.11
N GLY A 612 19.84 23.66 54.16
CA GLY A 612 19.53 23.84 55.59
C GLY A 612 18.70 22.69 56.21
N ASP A 613 18.99 22.14 57.40
CA ASP A 613 19.91 22.54 58.46
C ASP A 613 20.11 21.37 59.47
N LYS A 614 21.34 21.24 60.01
CA LYS A 614 21.78 20.64 61.31
C LYS A 614 21.45 19.20 61.76
N ALA A 615 22.50 18.43 62.11
CA ALA A 615 22.89 18.13 63.51
C ALA A 615 24.24 17.38 63.64
N LYS A 616 25.10 17.85 64.57
CA LYS A 616 26.39 17.27 65.03
C LYS A 616 26.23 15.87 65.66
N PRO A 617 27.26 15.01 65.64
CA PRO A 617 27.44 13.97 66.65
C PRO A 617 28.47 14.40 67.70
N ALA A 618 28.14 14.12 68.97
CA ALA A 618 29.02 14.27 70.11
C ALA A 618 29.86 13.00 70.31
N ASP A 619 31.14 13.19 70.59
CA ASP A 619 32.03 12.23 71.24
C ASP A 619 31.39 11.61 72.48
N LYS A 620 31.61 10.30 72.67
CA LYS A 620 31.82 9.64 73.96
C LYS A 620 32.22 8.16 73.74
N HIS A 621 33.51 7.88 73.91
CA HIS A 621 34.00 6.61 74.48
C HIS A 621 33.47 6.45 75.92
N PRO A 622 33.34 5.23 76.52
CA PRO A 622 34.42 4.26 76.77
C PRO A 622 33.91 2.77 76.90
N PRO A 623 34.51 1.84 77.70
CA PRO A 623 35.86 1.26 77.64
C PRO A 623 35.86 -0.29 77.57
N ARG A 624 36.78 -0.88 76.80
CA ARG A 624 37.81 -1.88 77.17
C ARG A 624 38.35 -2.58 75.94
#